data_AF-A0A7C4IPW8-F1
#
_entry.id   AF-A0A7C4IPW8-F1
#
_cell.length_a   1.000
_cell.length_b   1.000
_cell.length_c   1.000
_cell.angle_alpha   90.00
_cell.angle_beta   90.00
_cell.angle_gamma   90.00
#
_symmetry.space_group_name_H-M   'P 1'
#
loop_
_entity.id
_entity.type
_entity.pdbx_description
1 polymer ?
#
loop_
_entity_poly.entity_id
_entity_poly.type
_entity_poly.pdbx_seq_one_letter_code
_entity_poly.pdbx_strand_id
1 'polypeptide(L)'
;ACGGMHRGEVSVAIVDDAEIARVHGRFLNDPTPTDCVSFVFDSGDGAIDGEIVVSAETAAAAAGRFGWSASDELLLYIVHAALHLAGYDDQSPAQRRTMRRQERLVLAELGVCPPNARRRAARSRAAPNRAAPENAIPKNAAADRAAKGRAAQNRGARGRSR
;
A
#
# COMPACT_ATOMS: atom_id res chain seq x y z
N ALA A 1 17.79 8.58 2.35
CA ALA A 1 18.37 9.92 2.21
C ALA A 1 17.23 10.82 1.78
N CYS A 2 16.77 11.72 2.65
CA CYS A 2 15.95 12.85 2.24
C CYS A 2 16.73 13.55 1.11
N GLY A 3 16.06 13.91 0.01
CA GLY A 3 16.71 14.37 -1.22
C GLY A 3 17.46 15.70 -1.09
N GLY A 4 18.59 15.73 -0.36
CA GLY A 4 19.41 16.92 -0.14
C GLY A 4 18.85 17.93 0.88
N MET A 5 17.81 17.57 1.62
CA MET A 5 17.14 18.46 2.58
C MET A 5 17.70 18.26 3.98
N HIS A 6 18.26 19.31 4.58
CA HIS A 6 19.04 19.26 5.83
C HIS A 6 18.50 20.18 6.93
N ARG A 7 17.47 21.00 6.64
CA ARG A 7 16.85 21.94 7.58
C ARG A 7 15.37 22.12 7.23
N GLY A 8 14.57 22.69 8.12
CA GLY A 8 13.16 22.96 7.85
C GLY A 8 12.33 23.08 9.12
N GLU A 9 11.20 23.76 9.02
CA GLU A 9 10.20 23.90 10.08
C GLU A 9 8.86 23.29 9.63
N VAL A 10 8.33 22.37 10.44
CA VAL A 10 7.03 21.76 10.18
C VAL A 10 6.09 22.05 11.35
N SER A 11 5.02 22.78 11.10
CA SER A 11 3.93 22.96 12.05
C SER A 11 3.00 21.75 11.99
N VAL A 12 2.55 21.27 13.15
CA VAL A 12 1.57 20.17 13.23
C VAL A 12 0.36 20.66 14.00
N ALA A 13 -0.79 20.70 13.33
CA ALA A 13 -2.08 21.03 13.90
C ALA A 13 -2.92 19.75 14.08
N ILE A 14 -3.34 19.48 15.31
CA ILE A 14 -4.25 18.37 15.63
C ILE A 14 -5.64 18.97 15.80
N VAL A 15 -6.59 18.51 15.00
CA VAL A 15 -7.94 19.06 14.91
C VAL A 15 -9.00 17.95 14.98
N ASP A 16 -10.27 18.35 15.02
CA ASP A 16 -11.43 17.45 14.91
C ASP A 16 -11.82 17.18 13.43
N ASP A 17 -12.76 16.25 13.21
CA ASP A 17 -13.20 15.88 11.86
C ASP A 17 -13.91 17.04 11.14
N ALA A 18 -14.57 17.92 11.90
CA ALA A 18 -15.26 19.07 11.34
C ALA A 18 -14.28 20.09 10.77
N GLU A 19 -13.21 20.40 11.49
CA GLU A 19 -12.19 21.34 11.06
C GLU A 19 -11.34 20.78 9.92
N ILE A 20 -10.94 19.51 9.97
CA ILE A 20 -10.18 18.93 8.85
C ILE A 20 -11.02 18.86 7.57
N ALA A 21 -12.33 18.61 7.66
CA ALA A 21 -13.23 18.65 6.50
C ALA A 21 -13.35 20.06 5.92
N ARG A 22 -13.33 21.10 6.77
CA ARG A 22 -13.28 22.49 6.29
C ARG A 22 -11.98 22.79 5.56
N VAL A 23 -10.84 22.34 6.09
CA VAL A 23 -9.53 22.49 5.45
C VAL A 23 -9.50 21.73 4.12
N HIS A 24 -9.92 20.47 4.10
CA HIS A 24 -9.99 19.62 2.91
C HIS A 24 -10.88 20.25 1.82
N GLY A 25 -12.05 20.76 2.20
CA GLY A 25 -12.97 21.45 1.29
C GLY A 25 -12.39 22.74 0.73
N ARG A 26 -11.69 23.53 1.55
CA ARG A 26 -11.10 24.81 1.14
C ARG A 26 -9.92 24.67 0.18
N PHE A 27 -9.06 23.67 0.39
CA PHE A 27 -7.78 23.59 -0.30
C PHE A 27 -7.71 22.47 -1.35
N LEU A 28 -8.52 21.42 -1.21
CA LEU A 28 -8.55 20.28 -2.14
C LEU A 28 -9.93 20.09 -2.80
N ASN A 29 -10.88 21.00 -2.56
CA ASN A 29 -12.24 20.98 -3.10
C ASN A 29 -13.05 19.72 -2.73
N ASP A 30 -12.75 19.11 -1.58
CA ASP A 30 -13.47 17.96 -1.05
C ASP A 30 -13.84 18.19 0.43
N PRO A 31 -15.10 18.55 0.74
CA PRO A 31 -15.52 18.88 2.10
C PRO A 31 -15.86 17.63 2.93
N THR A 32 -15.07 16.57 2.80
CA THR A 32 -15.19 15.35 3.61
C THR A 32 -14.05 15.25 4.63
N PRO A 33 -14.28 14.66 5.82
CA PRO A 33 -13.19 14.39 6.76
C PRO A 33 -12.13 13.49 6.12
N THR A 34 -10.87 13.84 6.33
CA THR A 34 -9.71 13.04 5.90
C THR A 34 -8.79 12.82 7.09
N ASP A 35 -7.84 11.90 6.96
CA ASP A 35 -6.87 11.58 8.00
C ASP A 35 -5.85 12.72 8.21
N CYS A 36 -5.28 13.22 7.13
CA CYS A 36 -4.30 14.29 7.12
C CYS A 36 -4.38 15.16 5.87
N VAL A 37 -3.97 16.42 6.00
CA VAL A 37 -3.70 17.34 4.90
C VAL A 37 -2.32 17.93 5.12
N SER A 38 -1.47 17.93 4.10
CA SER A 38 -0.12 18.51 4.17
C SER A 38 0.02 19.68 3.21
N PHE A 39 0.64 20.75 3.68
CA PHE A 39 0.92 21.96 2.93
C PHE A 39 2.43 22.14 2.87
N VAL A 40 2.95 22.30 1.65
CA VAL A 40 4.36 22.63 1.40
C VAL A 40 4.41 24.12 1.08
N PHE A 41 5.17 24.90 1.86
CA PHE A 41 5.27 26.36 1.69
C PHE A 41 6.54 26.76 0.94
N ASP A 42 7.68 26.18 1.27
CA ASP A 42 8.94 26.38 0.57
C ASP A 42 9.81 25.12 0.62
N SER A 43 10.44 24.82 -0.51
CA SER A 43 11.40 23.71 -0.68
C SER A 43 12.73 24.17 -1.28
N GLY A 44 13.01 25.48 -1.23
CA GLY A 44 14.27 26.10 -1.67
C GLY A 44 15.45 25.84 -0.72
N ASP A 45 16.66 25.86 -1.29
CA ASP A 45 17.95 25.82 -0.56
C ASP A 45 18.14 24.66 0.43
N GLY A 46 17.49 23.51 0.18
CA GLY A 46 17.60 22.33 1.04
C GLY A 46 16.87 22.47 2.38
N ALA A 47 15.95 23.43 2.50
CA ALA A 47 15.01 23.56 3.60
C ALA A 47 13.61 23.06 3.20
N ILE A 48 12.85 22.51 4.16
CA ILE A 48 11.43 22.17 3.97
C ILE A 48 10.61 22.89 5.02
N ASP A 49 9.82 23.85 4.60
CA ASP A 49 8.84 24.51 5.47
C ASP A 49 7.43 24.08 5.08
N GLY A 50 6.65 23.65 6.07
CA GLY A 50 5.32 23.12 5.81
C GLY A 50 4.42 23.03 7.03
N GLU A 51 3.18 22.65 6.77
CA GLU A 51 2.17 22.44 7.78
C GLU A 51 1.47 21.11 7.56
N ILE A 52 1.24 20.38 8.65
CA ILE A 52 0.51 19.13 8.67
C ILE A 52 -0.71 19.34 9.56
N VAL A 53 -1.89 19.15 8.98
CA VAL A 53 -3.17 19.13 9.71
C VAL A 53 -3.63 17.69 9.80
N VAL A 54 -3.87 17.18 11.01
CA VAL A 54 -4.32 15.80 11.25
C VAL A 54 -5.58 15.75 12.10
N SER A 55 -6.48 14.82 11.80
CA SER A 55 -7.67 14.59 12.64
C SER A 55 -7.41 13.55 13.73
N ALA A 56 -7.64 13.94 14.99
CA ALA A 56 -7.59 13.02 16.12
C ALA A 56 -8.79 12.06 16.17
N GLU A 57 -9.96 12.49 15.70
CA GLU A 57 -11.18 11.67 15.69
C GLU A 57 -11.10 10.56 14.65
N THR A 58 -10.63 10.89 13.45
CA THR A 58 -10.35 9.91 12.40
C THR A 58 -9.30 8.89 12.87
N ALA A 59 -8.22 9.35 13.52
CA ALA A 59 -7.21 8.46 14.10
C ALA A 59 -7.80 7.52 15.17
N ALA A 60 -8.65 8.03 16.07
CA ALA A 60 -9.29 7.20 17.10
C ALA A 60 -10.24 6.15 16.49
N ALA A 61 -11.01 6.52 15.47
CA ALA A 61 -11.91 5.61 14.76
C ALA A 61 -11.13 4.50 14.01
N ALA A 62 -10.04 4.86 13.35
CA ALA A 62 -9.18 3.92 12.64
C ALA A 62 -8.42 3.00 13.62
N ALA A 63 -7.89 3.54 14.71
CA ALA A 63 -7.18 2.77 15.74
C ALA A 63 -8.04 1.63 16.32
N GLY A 64 -9.33 1.90 16.58
CA GLY A 64 -10.30 0.89 17.01
C GLY A 64 -10.49 -0.25 16.00
N ARG A 65 -10.37 0.03 14.70
CA ARG A 65 -10.46 -0.98 13.63
C ARG A 65 -9.19 -1.79 13.45
N PHE A 66 -8.02 -1.16 13.65
CA PHE A 66 -6.72 -1.79 13.42
C PHE A 66 -6.09 -2.44 14.66
N GLY A 67 -6.63 -2.17 15.86
CA GLY A 67 -6.23 -2.84 17.09
C GLY A 67 -4.91 -2.32 17.66
N TRP A 68 -4.70 -1.00 17.62
CA TRP A 68 -3.60 -0.29 18.28
C TRP A 68 -4.09 1.05 18.84
N SER A 69 -3.23 1.83 19.49
CA SER A 69 -3.67 3.04 20.17
C SER A 69 -4.00 4.18 19.20
N ALA A 70 -4.91 5.07 19.59
CA ALA A 70 -5.23 6.28 18.82
C ALA A 70 -3.97 7.16 18.60
N SER A 71 -3.09 7.22 19.60
CA SER A 71 -1.81 7.93 19.50
C SER A 71 -0.88 7.32 18.45
N ASP A 72 -0.85 5.99 18.33
CA ASP A 72 -0.02 5.32 17.32
C ASP A 72 -0.56 5.57 15.90
N GLU A 73 -1.88 5.56 15.72
CA GLU A 73 -2.52 5.89 14.44
C GLU A 73 -2.29 7.36 14.06
N LEU A 74 -2.43 8.28 15.03
CA LEU A 74 -2.13 9.69 14.82
C LEU A 74 -0.67 9.90 14.41
N LEU A 75 0.26 9.18 15.06
CA LEU A 75 1.68 9.23 14.69
C LEU A 75 1.92 8.70 13.28
N LEU A 76 1.21 7.65 12.85
CA LEU A 76 1.28 7.17 11.47
C LEU A 76 0.86 8.25 10.48
N TYR A 77 -0.21 9.00 10.76
CA TYR A 77 -0.65 10.10 9.88
C TYR A 77 0.39 11.21 9.80
N ILE A 78 0.97 11.60 10.94
CA ILE A 78 2.05 12.60 10.97
C ILE A 78 3.27 12.13 10.18
N VAL A 79 3.70 10.87 10.37
CA VAL A 79 4.83 10.29 9.63
C VAL A 79 4.52 10.20 8.14
N HIS A 80 3.30 9.82 7.77
CA HIS A 80 2.86 9.74 6.38
C HIS A 80 2.91 11.11 5.71
N ALA A 81 2.32 12.12 6.33
CA ALA A 81 2.36 13.50 5.86
C ALA A 81 3.80 14.06 5.79
N ALA A 82 4.64 13.80 6.79
CA ALA A 82 6.05 14.21 6.78
C ALA A 82 6.85 13.53 5.66
N LEU A 83 6.54 12.29 5.31
CA LEU A 83 7.16 11.62 4.16
C LEU A 83 6.75 12.28 2.84
N HIS A 84 5.50 12.74 2.71
CA HIS A 84 5.09 13.56 1.57
C HIS A 84 5.87 14.88 1.49
N LEU A 85 6.06 15.57 2.62
CA LEU A 85 6.90 16.77 2.69
C LEU A 85 8.35 16.45 2.25
N ALA A 86 8.88 15.29 2.61
CA ALA A 86 10.22 14.83 2.20
C ALA A 86 10.32 14.35 0.74
N GLY A 87 9.26 14.49 -0.06
CA GLY A 87 9.23 14.13 -1.48
C GLY A 87 8.92 12.67 -1.78
N TYR A 88 8.45 11.90 -0.79
CA TYR A 88 7.88 10.59 -1.04
C TYR A 88 6.45 10.72 -1.55
N ASP A 89 6.06 9.81 -2.42
CA ASP A 89 4.73 9.78 -3.00
C ASP A 89 4.19 8.35 -2.92
N ASP A 90 2.89 8.16 -3.12
CA ASP A 90 2.21 6.86 -3.06
C ASP A 90 1.16 6.66 -4.14
N GLN A 91 1.14 7.48 -5.20
CA GLN A 91 0.24 7.34 -6.34
C GLN A 91 0.34 5.96 -7.02
N SER A 92 1.57 5.49 -7.32
CA SER A 92 1.78 4.18 -7.93
C SER A 92 1.98 3.07 -6.89
N PRO A 93 1.65 1.80 -7.24
CA PRO A 93 1.92 0.66 -6.35
C PRO A 93 3.39 0.53 -5.94
N ALA A 94 4.34 0.95 -6.79
CA ALA A 94 5.77 0.91 -6.48
C ALA A 94 6.17 1.98 -5.47
N GLN A 95 5.74 3.23 -5.70
CA GLN A 95 5.93 4.35 -4.78
C GLN A 95 5.32 4.05 -3.41
N ARG A 96 4.07 3.55 -3.38
CA ARG A 96 3.39 3.13 -2.14
C ARG A 96 4.17 2.09 -1.37
N ARG A 97 4.77 1.08 -2.03
CA ARG A 97 5.61 0.08 -1.33
C ARG A 97 6.84 0.71 -0.70
N THR A 98 7.47 1.65 -1.40
CA THR A 98 8.63 2.40 -0.89
C THR A 98 8.26 3.25 0.32
N MET A 99 7.17 4.02 0.23
CA MET A 99 6.68 4.86 1.31
C MET A 99 6.29 4.04 2.54
N ARG A 100 5.51 2.96 2.35
CA ARG A 100 5.14 2.01 3.43
C ARG A 100 6.37 1.38 4.10
N ARG A 101 7.48 1.20 3.37
CA ARG A 101 8.73 0.75 3.97
C ARG A 101 9.38 1.85 4.82
N GLN A 102 9.37 3.11 4.37
CA GLN A 102 9.89 4.23 5.16
C GLN A 102 9.05 4.47 6.41
N GLU A 103 7.72 4.49 6.31
CA GLU A 103 6.81 4.61 7.46
C GLU A 103 7.17 3.59 8.55
N ARG A 104 7.37 2.33 8.17
CA ARG A 104 7.71 1.26 9.12
C ARG A 104 9.09 1.42 9.74
N LEU A 105 10.05 2.04 9.05
CA LEU A 105 11.37 2.32 9.60
C LEU A 105 11.29 3.45 10.63
N VAL A 106 10.64 4.56 10.28
CA VAL A 106 10.48 5.73 11.14
C VAL A 106 9.66 5.36 12.40
N LEU A 107 8.53 4.66 12.23
CA LEU A 107 7.74 4.21 13.38
C LEU A 107 8.51 3.27 14.30
N ALA A 108 9.34 2.38 13.75
CA ALA A 108 10.17 1.49 14.57
C ALA A 108 11.22 2.25 15.38
N GLU A 109 11.80 3.31 14.81
CA GLU A 109 12.74 4.20 15.51
C GLU A 109 12.05 4.97 16.66
N LEU A 110 10.77 5.31 16.48
CA LEU A 110 9.92 5.92 17.51
C LEU A 110 9.33 4.89 18.50
N GLY A 111 9.69 3.61 18.40
CA GLY A 111 9.20 2.55 19.29
C GLY A 111 7.78 2.05 18.98
N VAL A 112 7.18 2.49 17.88
CA VAL A 112 5.82 2.11 17.47
C VAL A 112 5.84 0.95 16.48
N CYS A 113 5.09 -0.10 16.80
CA CYS A 113 5.01 -1.31 15.98
C CYS A 113 3.59 -1.47 15.41
N PRO A 114 3.38 -1.28 14.09
CA PRO A 114 2.05 -1.43 13.52
C PRO A 114 1.50 -2.85 13.72
N PRO A 115 0.18 -3.01 13.97
CA PRO A 115 -0.43 -4.29 14.34
C PRO A 115 -0.19 -5.40 13.29
N ASN A 116 -0.10 -5.02 12.01
CA ASN A 116 0.18 -5.93 10.89
C ASN A 116 1.62 -6.48 10.91
N ALA A 117 2.56 -5.77 11.57
CA ALA A 117 3.92 -6.25 11.79
C ALA A 117 3.97 -7.31 12.89
N ARG A 118 3.20 -7.15 13.98
CA ARG A 118 3.10 -8.15 15.06
C ARG A 118 2.51 -9.46 14.56
N ARG A 119 1.48 -9.41 13.72
CA ARG A 119 0.84 -10.62 13.15
C ARG A 119 1.75 -11.38 12.16
N ARG A 120 2.61 -10.67 11.41
CA ARG A 120 3.64 -11.28 10.55
C ARG A 120 4.84 -11.81 11.34
N ALA A 121 5.30 -11.10 12.37
CA ALA A 121 6.40 -11.51 13.24
C ALA A 121 6.02 -12.75 14.08
N ALA A 122 4.80 -12.81 14.62
CA ALA A 122 4.29 -13.98 15.32
C ALA A 122 4.16 -15.21 14.40
N ARG A 123 3.70 -15.03 13.15
CA ARG A 123 3.66 -16.11 12.15
C ARG A 123 5.05 -16.59 11.71
N SER A 124 6.02 -15.68 11.63
CA SER A 124 7.42 -16.01 11.31
C SER A 124 8.13 -16.77 12.44
N ARG A 125 7.74 -16.55 13.70
CA ARG A 125 8.28 -17.29 14.87
C ARG A 125 7.58 -18.63 15.11
N ALA A 126 6.36 -18.80 14.59
CA ALA A 126 5.52 -19.98 14.82
C ALA A 126 5.52 -20.99 13.67
N ALA A 127 6.42 -20.89 12.68
CA ALA A 127 6.55 -21.92 11.64
C ALA A 127 7.43 -23.08 12.18
N PRO A 128 6.87 -24.27 12.45
CA PRO A 128 7.71 -25.44 12.71
C PRO A 128 8.30 -25.93 11.39
N ASN A 129 9.57 -26.31 11.45
CA ASN A 129 10.26 -27.09 10.43
C ASN A 129 9.42 -28.33 10.07
N ARG A 130 8.75 -28.32 8.92
CA ARG A 130 8.20 -29.54 8.31
C ARG A 130 9.15 -30.00 7.23
N ALA A 131 9.98 -30.96 7.61
CA ALA A 131 10.73 -31.82 6.71
C ALA A 131 9.82 -32.37 5.62
N ALA A 132 10.31 -32.34 4.38
CA ALA A 132 9.64 -32.95 3.24
C ALA A 132 9.54 -34.48 3.44
N PRO A 133 8.39 -35.12 3.13
CA PRO A 133 8.38 -36.56 2.96
C PRO A 133 8.98 -36.90 1.59
N GLU A 134 10.22 -37.39 1.63
CA GLU A 134 10.83 -38.21 0.60
C GLU A 134 10.08 -39.55 0.54
N ASN A 135 9.21 -39.71 -0.46
CA ASN A 135 8.93 -40.96 -1.19
C ASN A 135 7.62 -40.88 -1.96
N ALA A 136 7.72 -40.68 -3.28
CA ALA A 136 6.70 -41.11 -4.23
C ALA A 136 7.40 -41.66 -5.47
N ILE A 137 7.34 -42.98 -5.60
CA ILE A 137 7.92 -43.82 -6.66
C ILE A 137 7.30 -43.46 -8.03
N PRO A 138 8.06 -43.33 -9.13
CA PRO A 138 7.50 -43.16 -10.47
C PRO A 138 7.03 -44.50 -11.03
N LYS A 139 5.79 -44.57 -11.51
CA LYS A 139 5.33 -45.66 -12.40
C LYS A 139 5.29 -45.13 -13.84
N ASN A 140 6.07 -45.76 -14.69
CA ASN A 140 6.24 -45.47 -16.11
C ASN A 140 5.39 -46.42 -16.97
N ALA A 141 5.14 -45.98 -18.20
CA ALA A 141 4.98 -46.76 -19.44
C ALA A 141 3.59 -47.19 -19.99
N ALA A 142 3.39 -46.76 -21.25
CA ALA A 142 2.78 -47.44 -22.41
C ALA A 142 1.25 -47.66 -22.41
N ALA A 143 0.47 -47.05 -23.31
CA ALA A 143 0.35 -47.15 -24.77
C ALA A 143 -0.91 -47.95 -25.15
N ASP A 144 -1.86 -47.37 -25.90
CA ASP A 144 -2.42 -48.08 -27.06
C ASP A 144 -3.11 -47.12 -28.05
N ARG A 145 -3.03 -47.49 -29.34
CA ARG A 145 -3.45 -46.74 -30.54
C ARG A 145 -4.77 -47.29 -31.10
N ALA A 146 -5.30 -46.51 -32.06
CA ALA A 146 -6.11 -46.92 -33.23
C ALA A 146 -7.61 -47.19 -32.99
N ALA A 147 -8.55 -47.03 -33.93
CA ALA A 147 -8.68 -46.37 -35.23
C ALA A 147 -10.13 -46.63 -35.72
N LYS A 148 -10.68 -45.75 -36.59
CA LYS A 148 -11.75 -45.96 -37.61
C LYS A 148 -12.05 -44.54 -38.18
N GLY A 149 -11.81 -44.13 -39.44
CA GLY A 149 -11.92 -44.77 -40.77
C GLY A 149 -13.40 -44.76 -41.21
N ARG A 150 -13.89 -44.27 -42.37
CA ARG A 150 -13.31 -43.70 -43.60
C ARG A 150 -14.48 -43.21 -44.51
N ALA A 151 -14.20 -42.23 -45.37
CA ALA A 151 -14.60 -42.14 -46.80
C ALA A 151 -15.94 -41.51 -47.33
N ALA A 152 -15.75 -40.92 -48.52
CA ALA A 152 -16.67 -40.57 -49.64
C ALA A 152 -17.27 -39.14 -49.64
N GLN A 153 -16.73 -38.17 -50.40
CA GLN A 153 -16.91 -37.90 -51.85
C GLN A 153 -18.36 -37.60 -52.25
N ASN A 154 -18.66 -36.39 -52.75
CA ASN A 154 -18.79 -36.06 -54.19
C ASN A 154 -19.58 -34.74 -54.43
N ARG A 155 -19.09 -33.88 -55.36
CA ARG A 155 -19.77 -32.95 -56.31
C ARG A 155 -20.98 -32.11 -55.82
N GLY A 156 -21.14 -30.82 -56.10
CA GLY A 156 -20.53 -29.91 -57.06
C GLY A 156 -21.58 -28.87 -57.53
N ALA A 157 -21.08 -27.69 -57.93
CA ALA A 157 -21.62 -26.78 -58.96
C ALA A 157 -22.49 -25.55 -58.57
N ARG A 158 -22.10 -24.45 -59.25
CA ARG A 158 -22.81 -23.20 -59.66
C ARG A 158 -22.78 -22.06 -58.63
N GLY A 159 -22.34 -20.83 -58.95
CA GLY A 159 -21.80 -20.26 -60.18
C GLY A 159 -21.76 -18.72 -60.15
N ARG A 160 -20.78 -18.17 -60.88
CA ARG A 160 -20.68 -16.87 -61.56
C ARG A 160 -20.56 -15.54 -60.78
N SER A 161 -19.39 -14.94 -61.05
CA SER A 161 -19.06 -13.51 -61.20
C SER A 161 -20.17 -12.63 -61.78
N ARG A 162 -20.26 -11.41 -61.26
CA ARG A 162 -19.89 -10.17 -61.97
C ARG A 162 -19.60 -9.06 -60.96
#